data_AF-A0A9E2W3Z2-F1
#
_entry.id   AF-A0A9E2W3Z2-F1
#
_cell.length_a   1.000
_cell.length_b   1.000
_cell.length_c   1.000
_cell.angle_alpha   90.00
_cell.angle_beta   90.00
_cell.angle_gamma   90.00
#
_symmetry.space_group_name_H-M   'P 1'
#
loop_
_entity.id
_entity.type
_entity.pdbx_description
1 polymer ?
#
loop_
_entity_poly.entity_id
_entity_poly.type
_entity_poly.pdbx_seq_one_letter_code
_entity_poly.pdbx_strand_id
1 'polypeptide(L)'
;MTLALLPLLHGLLHGVREGLDMIWATAWALALGFTLSGMVQAFVSKSAMTSLLGTHSLKSLARATGLGAASSSCSYAASAMSRSLVARGADFTTAMVFLFSSTNLVIELGIVLVVLVGWTFMAAEFVGGLIMVLLLALLGSLVFTRRFEARVRDRLEEEFTDEPPVETERPWRTRAGWSDAATYALADVRMLKKELLIGYGVAGFLGALVPPRVWSDLFLTHHGALSTIENALIGPVIACLSWVCSVGNVPLAAALWAGGISFGGVIAFIFADLVSFPLILVYRRFFGWRVALTMAGVFYVVMVAAALATQGLFALAHLTPSHPHALVLKSVGGGVTVLFNVLAVLLVAGLLWLSLTRSRVGGGAGYAIDPVCGMQVRTSDAPARARWRDETIYFCAPRCQTRFLELHPDALAGAGRAAHSPPTTKEDLVKDPVCQMEFTVAEAAAEREFEGKTYYFCALSCAEAFAASPRSYLASGMRVVDPVCRHEVALEEALGPATYDGVEYYFCNPGCRAAIEAAPDRFARTATVVDPVCHMNVEPSRAATEREFEGETYYFCALSCAQSFEASPETYLRPSDRGASHSSH
;
A
#
# COMPACT_ATOMS: atom_id res chain seq x y z
N MET A 1 -26.73 30.68 -38.98
CA MET A 1 -26.06 30.10 -37.79
C MET A 1 -26.96 29.21 -36.94
N THR A 2 -28.26 29.50 -36.80
CA THR A 2 -29.21 28.72 -35.96
C THR A 2 -29.56 27.32 -36.49
N LEU A 3 -29.55 27.09 -37.81
CA LEU A 3 -29.90 25.79 -38.43
C LEU A 3 -28.81 24.71 -38.34
N ALA A 4 -27.53 25.10 -38.23
CA ALA A 4 -26.41 24.14 -38.09
C ALA A 4 -26.21 23.66 -36.65
N LEU A 5 -26.72 24.41 -35.66
CA LEU A 5 -26.65 24.08 -34.24
C LEU A 5 -27.70 23.03 -33.82
N LEU A 6 -28.85 22.96 -34.50
CA LEU A 6 -29.92 22.02 -34.20
C LEU A 6 -29.49 20.53 -34.30
N PRO A 7 -28.88 20.05 -35.41
CA PRO A 7 -28.48 18.66 -35.52
C PRO A 7 -27.35 18.30 -34.54
N LEU A 8 -26.46 19.25 -34.24
CA LEU A 8 -25.40 19.07 -33.26
C LEU A 8 -25.96 18.97 -31.83
N LEU A 9 -26.90 19.85 -31.47
CA LEU A 9 -27.60 19.80 -30.19
C LEU A 9 -28.44 18.54 -30.04
N HIS A 10 -29.10 18.10 -31.12
CA HIS A 10 -29.87 16.86 -31.14
C HIS A 10 -28.97 15.63 -30.93
N GLY A 11 -27.83 15.56 -31.63
CA GLY A 11 -26.84 14.50 -31.42
C GLY A 11 -26.26 14.50 -30.01
N LEU A 12 -25.98 15.68 -29.44
CA LEU A 12 -25.51 15.81 -28.06
C LEU A 12 -26.53 15.31 -27.04
N LEU A 13 -27.79 15.75 -27.17
CA LEU A 13 -28.90 15.31 -26.31
C LEU A 13 -29.15 13.80 -26.45
N HIS A 14 -29.07 13.27 -27.67
CA HIS A 14 -29.23 11.84 -27.93
C HIS A 14 -28.12 11.03 -27.26
N GLY A 15 -26.85 11.44 -27.38
CA GLY A 15 -25.74 10.74 -26.73
C GLY A 15 -25.82 10.74 -25.20
N VAL A 16 -26.20 11.87 -24.60
CA VAL A 16 -26.43 11.95 -23.15
C VAL A 16 -27.60 11.04 -22.73
N ARG A 17 -28.70 11.03 -23.49
CA ARG A 17 -29.86 10.20 -23.19
C ARG A 17 -29.53 8.71 -23.27
N GLU A 18 -28.84 8.26 -24.32
CA GLU A 18 -28.38 6.88 -24.46
C GLU A 18 -27.51 6.46 -23.27
N GLY A 19 -26.55 7.29 -22.86
CA GLY A 19 -25.72 7.02 -21.69
C GLY A 19 -26.54 6.90 -20.39
N LEU A 20 -27.52 7.79 -20.19
CA LEU A 20 -28.44 7.73 -19.03
C LEU A 20 -29.34 6.50 -19.06
N ASP A 21 -29.84 6.10 -20.23
CA ASP A 21 -30.68 4.91 -20.40
C ASP A 21 -29.88 3.63 -20.09
N MET A 22 -28.60 3.58 -20.46
CA MET A 22 -27.69 2.50 -20.08
C MET A 22 -27.41 2.46 -18.58
N ILE A 23 -27.17 3.61 -17.95
CA ILE A 23 -27.04 3.71 -16.48
C ILE A 23 -28.33 3.21 -15.81
N TRP A 24 -29.49 3.63 -16.29
CA TRP A 24 -30.78 3.19 -15.74
C TRP A 24 -30.97 1.68 -15.88
N ALA A 25 -30.62 1.11 -17.03
CA ALA A 25 -30.74 -0.33 -17.28
C ALA A 25 -29.85 -1.17 -16.35
N THR A 26 -28.72 -0.63 -15.90
CA THR A 26 -27.67 -1.37 -15.17
C THR A 26 -27.51 -0.96 -13.70
N ALA A 27 -28.18 0.11 -13.25
CA ALA A 27 -28.03 0.68 -11.90
C ALA A 27 -28.26 -0.35 -10.78
N TRP A 28 -29.30 -1.17 -10.89
CA TRP A 28 -29.57 -2.20 -9.88
C TRP A 28 -28.50 -3.29 -9.83
N ALA A 29 -27.96 -3.68 -10.99
CA ALA A 29 -26.91 -4.70 -11.08
C ALA A 29 -25.61 -4.18 -10.46
N LEU A 30 -25.23 -2.92 -10.75
CA LEU A 30 -24.09 -2.24 -10.14
C LEU A 30 -24.24 -2.15 -8.61
N ALA A 31 -25.41 -1.74 -8.12
CA ALA A 31 -25.66 -1.64 -6.68
C ALA A 31 -25.51 -3.00 -5.98
N LEU A 32 -26.05 -4.07 -6.59
CA LEU A 32 -25.91 -5.43 -6.08
C LEU A 32 -24.45 -5.88 -6.09
N GLY A 33 -23.74 -5.63 -7.19
CA GLY A 33 -22.34 -5.98 -7.38
C GLY A 33 -21.39 -5.35 -6.37
N PHE A 34 -21.46 -4.03 -6.22
CA PHE A 34 -20.68 -3.31 -5.20
C PHE A 34 -21.01 -3.76 -3.78
N THR A 35 -22.28 -4.11 -3.52
CA THR A 35 -22.68 -4.67 -2.21
C THR A 35 -22.00 -6.00 -1.97
N LEU A 36 -22.03 -6.90 -2.97
CA LEU A 36 -21.41 -8.22 -2.87
C LEU A 36 -19.89 -8.11 -2.70
N SER A 37 -19.23 -7.25 -3.48
CA SER A 37 -17.80 -6.90 -3.32
C SER A 37 -17.50 -6.48 -1.88
N GLY A 38 -18.27 -5.53 -1.34
CA GLY A 38 -18.09 -5.05 0.03
C GLY A 38 -18.30 -6.13 1.09
N MET A 39 -19.26 -7.03 0.89
CA MET A 39 -19.49 -8.18 1.77
C MET A 39 -18.32 -9.15 1.76
N VAL A 40 -17.78 -9.48 0.58
CA VAL A 40 -16.61 -10.37 0.48
C VAL A 40 -15.41 -9.72 1.17
N GLN A 41 -15.14 -8.44 0.90
CA GLN A 41 -14.03 -7.72 1.51
C GLN A 41 -14.14 -7.60 3.05
N ALA A 42 -15.36 -7.57 3.59
CA ALA A 42 -15.59 -7.51 5.03
C ALA A 42 -15.60 -8.88 5.72
N PHE A 43 -16.08 -9.92 5.04
CA PHE A 43 -16.37 -11.22 5.67
C PHE A 43 -15.40 -12.34 5.29
N VAL A 44 -14.62 -12.19 4.22
CA VAL A 44 -13.66 -13.22 3.80
C VAL A 44 -12.27 -12.86 4.34
N SER A 45 -11.71 -13.76 5.14
CA SER A 45 -10.40 -13.56 5.76
C SER A 45 -9.28 -13.61 4.73
N LYS A 46 -8.38 -12.62 4.81
CA LYS A 46 -7.22 -12.52 3.93
C LYS A 46 -6.22 -13.64 4.24
N SER A 47 -6.04 -13.97 5.52
CA SER A 47 -5.26 -15.12 5.99
C SER A 47 -5.74 -16.45 5.40
N ALA A 48 -7.06 -16.70 5.35
CA ALA A 48 -7.61 -17.88 4.69
C ALA A 48 -7.38 -17.86 3.17
N MET A 49 -7.51 -16.70 2.52
CA MET A 49 -7.21 -16.57 1.09
C MET A 49 -5.74 -16.94 0.80
N THR A 50 -4.78 -16.41 1.57
CA THR A 50 -3.36 -16.78 1.42
C THR A 50 -3.06 -18.24 1.71
N SER A 51 -3.64 -18.83 2.76
CA SER A 51 -3.39 -20.23 3.12
C SER A 51 -4.04 -21.22 2.14
N LEU A 52 -5.14 -20.82 1.50
CA LEU A 52 -5.84 -21.63 0.49
C LEU A 52 -5.14 -21.62 -0.88
N LEU A 53 -4.42 -20.54 -1.20
CA LEU A 53 -3.81 -20.30 -2.52
C LEU A 53 -2.39 -20.86 -2.65
N GLY A 54 -1.61 -20.92 -1.56
CA GLY A 54 -0.42 -21.78 -1.42
C GLY A 54 0.47 -21.97 -2.68
N THR A 55 0.82 -23.22 -2.98
CA THR A 55 1.77 -23.64 -4.03
C THR A 55 1.14 -23.78 -5.41
N HIS A 56 1.96 -23.79 -6.47
CA HIS A 56 1.60 -24.18 -7.84
C HIS A 56 1.01 -25.61 -7.89
N SER A 57 -0.31 -25.75 -7.75
CA SER A 57 -1.01 -27.03 -7.88
C SER A 57 -2.37 -26.84 -8.54
N LEU A 58 -2.89 -27.87 -9.21
CA LEU A 58 -4.23 -27.83 -9.81
C LEU A 58 -5.32 -27.51 -8.78
N LYS A 59 -5.16 -27.97 -7.52
CA LYS A 59 -6.09 -27.65 -6.43
C LYS A 59 -6.02 -26.17 -6.04
N SER A 60 -4.82 -25.60 -6.01
CA SER A 60 -4.61 -24.18 -5.74
C SER A 60 -5.19 -23.30 -6.84
N LEU A 61 -4.99 -23.67 -8.10
CA LEU A 61 -5.59 -22.98 -9.25
C LEU A 61 -7.11 -23.03 -9.21
N ALA A 62 -7.72 -24.20 -8.94
CA ALA A 62 -9.17 -24.31 -8.82
C ALA A 62 -9.74 -23.46 -7.66
N ARG A 63 -9.03 -23.41 -6.52
CA ARG A 63 -9.40 -22.52 -5.41
C ARG A 63 -9.24 -21.05 -5.77
N ALA A 64 -8.18 -20.68 -6.48
CA ALA A 64 -7.96 -19.32 -6.98
C ALA A 64 -9.09 -18.85 -7.87
N THR A 65 -9.53 -19.71 -8.79
CA THR A 65 -10.70 -19.43 -9.63
C THR A 65 -11.96 -19.30 -8.78
N GLY A 66 -12.25 -20.26 -7.90
CA GLY A 66 -13.47 -20.20 -7.09
C GLY A 66 -13.53 -18.97 -6.17
N LEU A 67 -12.43 -18.67 -5.48
CA LEU A 67 -12.30 -17.50 -4.61
C LEU A 67 -12.31 -16.20 -5.40
N GLY A 68 -11.66 -16.17 -6.56
CA GLY A 68 -11.67 -15.02 -7.45
C GLY A 68 -13.09 -14.71 -7.91
N ALA A 69 -13.77 -15.68 -8.53
CA ALA A 69 -15.16 -15.54 -8.99
C ALA A 69 -16.11 -15.10 -7.86
N ALA A 70 -15.95 -15.66 -6.66
CA ALA A 70 -16.73 -15.26 -5.49
C ALA A 70 -16.43 -13.81 -5.04
N SER A 71 -15.16 -13.38 -5.12
CA SER A 71 -14.72 -12.08 -4.60
C SER A 71 -15.33 -10.86 -5.29
N SER A 72 -15.82 -11.02 -6.53
CA SER A 72 -16.54 -9.98 -7.30
C SER A 72 -15.86 -8.61 -7.24
N SER A 73 -14.53 -8.59 -7.28
CA SER A 73 -13.74 -7.39 -7.02
C SER A 73 -13.41 -6.66 -8.32
N CYS A 74 -13.54 -5.34 -8.32
CA CYS A 74 -13.13 -4.55 -9.48
C CYS A 74 -11.65 -4.79 -9.85
N SER A 75 -11.26 -4.57 -11.10
CA SER A 75 -9.90 -4.87 -11.60
C SER A 75 -8.79 -4.20 -10.76
N TYR A 76 -9.05 -3.00 -10.19
CA TYR A 76 -8.13 -2.34 -9.24
C TYR A 76 -8.03 -3.06 -7.90
N ALA A 77 -9.16 -3.35 -7.24
CA ALA A 77 -9.18 -4.08 -5.97
C ALA A 77 -8.59 -5.48 -6.12
N ALA A 78 -8.95 -6.20 -7.19
CA ALA A 78 -8.40 -7.50 -7.53
C ALA A 78 -6.87 -7.42 -7.73
N SER A 79 -6.35 -6.40 -8.42
CA SER A 79 -4.90 -6.23 -8.60
C SER A 79 -4.15 -5.97 -7.30
N ALA A 80 -4.73 -5.17 -6.39
CA ALA A 80 -4.16 -4.89 -5.09
C ALA A 80 -4.16 -6.13 -4.18
N MET A 81 -5.25 -6.90 -4.18
CA MET A 81 -5.32 -8.18 -3.48
C MET A 81 -4.32 -9.18 -4.04
N SER A 82 -4.21 -9.29 -5.36
CA SER A 82 -3.27 -10.20 -6.02
C SER A 82 -1.82 -9.86 -5.68
N ARG A 83 -1.46 -8.57 -5.65
CA ARG A 83 -0.16 -8.12 -5.13
C ARG A 83 0.06 -8.57 -3.69
N SER A 84 -0.93 -8.36 -2.82
CA SER A 84 -0.83 -8.77 -1.41
C SER A 84 -0.69 -10.28 -1.24
N LEU A 85 -1.32 -11.07 -2.11
CA LEU A 85 -1.18 -12.53 -2.11
C LEU A 85 0.26 -12.93 -2.45
N VAL A 86 0.84 -12.34 -3.51
CA VAL A 86 2.24 -12.58 -3.92
C VAL A 86 3.22 -12.17 -2.83
N ALA A 87 3.01 -11.00 -2.22
CA ALA A 87 3.85 -10.50 -1.13
C ALA A 87 3.88 -11.45 0.08
N ARG A 88 2.78 -12.18 0.31
CA ARG A 88 2.65 -13.15 1.41
C ARG A 88 3.06 -14.58 1.02
N GLY A 89 3.79 -14.71 -0.08
CA GLY A 89 4.37 -16.00 -0.47
C GLY A 89 3.49 -16.86 -1.37
N ALA A 90 2.29 -16.42 -1.75
CA ALA A 90 1.50 -17.15 -2.74
C ALA A 90 2.23 -17.20 -4.08
N ASP A 91 2.02 -18.29 -4.81
CA ASP A 91 2.49 -18.39 -6.18
C ASP A 91 1.95 -17.22 -7.04
N PHE A 92 2.83 -16.62 -7.83
CA PHE A 92 2.51 -15.56 -8.77
C PHE A 92 1.45 -15.96 -9.80
N THR A 93 1.55 -17.16 -10.39
CA THR A 93 0.58 -17.59 -11.41
C THR A 93 -0.81 -17.78 -10.79
N THR A 94 -0.86 -18.41 -9.62
CA THR A 94 -2.09 -18.61 -8.85
C THR A 94 -2.72 -17.28 -8.43
N ALA A 95 -1.90 -16.28 -8.05
CA ALA A 95 -2.39 -14.93 -7.78
C ALA A 95 -2.93 -14.24 -9.04
N MET A 96 -2.32 -14.43 -10.21
CA MET A 96 -2.85 -13.90 -11.48
C MET A 96 -4.12 -14.63 -11.94
N VAL A 97 -4.26 -15.93 -11.64
CA VAL A 97 -5.51 -16.67 -11.87
C VAL A 97 -6.63 -16.14 -10.98
N PHE A 98 -6.33 -15.84 -9.71
CA PHE A 98 -7.27 -15.14 -8.83
C PHE A 98 -7.67 -13.78 -9.44
N LEU A 99 -6.71 -12.97 -9.92
CA LEU A 99 -6.96 -11.69 -10.59
C LEU A 99 -7.94 -11.80 -11.78
N PHE A 100 -7.69 -12.74 -12.70
CA PHE A 100 -8.55 -13.00 -13.86
C PHE A 100 -9.94 -13.45 -13.43
N SER A 101 -10.00 -14.38 -12.49
CA SER A 101 -11.28 -14.90 -12.05
C SER A 101 -12.10 -13.87 -11.27
N SER A 102 -11.46 -12.97 -10.52
CA SER A 102 -12.10 -11.86 -9.82
C SER A 102 -12.72 -10.82 -10.73
N THR A 103 -12.41 -10.84 -12.02
CA THR A 103 -12.84 -9.82 -12.98
C THR A 103 -13.75 -10.40 -14.08
N ASN A 104 -13.40 -11.57 -14.64
CA ASN A 104 -14.12 -12.18 -15.76
C ASN A 104 -15.12 -13.28 -15.38
N LEU A 105 -15.05 -13.85 -14.16
CA LEU A 105 -15.99 -14.89 -13.72
C LEU A 105 -17.03 -14.37 -12.72
N VAL A 106 -17.21 -13.06 -12.67
CA VAL A 106 -18.11 -12.40 -11.72
C VAL A 106 -19.55 -12.44 -12.22
N ILE A 107 -20.47 -12.80 -11.33
CA ILE A 107 -21.91 -12.89 -11.63
C ILE A 107 -22.48 -11.52 -12.03
N GLU A 108 -22.01 -10.44 -11.41
CA GLU A 108 -22.41 -9.06 -11.76
C GLU A 108 -22.20 -8.76 -13.25
N LEU A 109 -20.99 -9.02 -13.77
CA LEU A 109 -20.67 -8.81 -15.18
C LEU A 109 -21.58 -9.65 -16.07
N GLY A 110 -21.84 -10.90 -15.68
CA GLY A 110 -22.77 -11.79 -16.37
C GLY A 110 -24.19 -11.23 -16.47
N ILE A 111 -24.70 -10.65 -15.38
CA ILE A 111 -26.02 -9.99 -15.36
C ILE A 111 -26.05 -8.79 -16.32
N VAL A 112 -25.02 -7.95 -16.29
CA VAL A 112 -24.91 -6.78 -17.19
C VAL A 112 -24.87 -7.22 -18.65
N LEU A 113 -24.13 -8.28 -18.98
CA LEU A 113 -24.08 -8.86 -20.32
C LEU A 113 -25.44 -9.38 -20.78
N VAL A 114 -26.17 -10.12 -19.93
CA VAL A 114 -27.53 -10.61 -20.24
C VAL A 114 -28.45 -9.45 -20.59
N VAL A 115 -28.38 -8.35 -19.82
CA VAL A 115 -29.26 -7.19 -19.99
C VAL A 115 -28.93 -6.41 -21.27
N LEU A 116 -27.65 -6.20 -21.59
CA LEU A 116 -27.25 -5.31 -22.68
C LEU A 116 -27.08 -6.01 -24.03
N VAL A 117 -26.51 -7.22 -24.05
CA VAL A 117 -26.10 -7.90 -25.29
C VAL A 117 -26.70 -9.31 -25.42
N GLY A 118 -27.16 -9.90 -24.32
CA GLY A 118 -27.89 -11.15 -24.28
C GLY A 118 -27.16 -12.28 -23.56
N TRP A 119 -27.89 -13.36 -23.30
CA TRP A 119 -27.38 -14.48 -22.49
C TRP A 119 -26.24 -15.27 -23.15
N THR A 120 -26.13 -15.26 -24.49
CA THR A 120 -25.05 -15.92 -25.23
C THR A 120 -23.71 -15.29 -24.91
N PHE A 121 -23.66 -13.97 -24.73
CA PHE A 121 -22.45 -13.25 -24.30
C PHE A 121 -22.08 -13.56 -22.85
N MET A 122 -23.06 -13.67 -21.94
CA MET A 122 -22.78 -14.15 -20.57
C MET A 122 -22.20 -15.57 -20.56
N ALA A 123 -22.78 -16.48 -21.34
CA ALA A 123 -22.29 -17.85 -21.44
C ALA A 123 -20.86 -17.87 -22.01
N ALA A 124 -20.58 -17.07 -23.04
CA ALA A 124 -19.25 -16.96 -23.62
C ALA A 124 -18.24 -16.30 -22.69
N GLU A 125 -18.65 -15.32 -21.88
CA GLU A 125 -17.81 -14.72 -20.84
C GLU A 125 -17.36 -15.79 -19.84
N PHE A 126 -18.28 -16.61 -19.32
CA PHE A 126 -17.91 -17.65 -18.35
C PHE A 126 -17.08 -18.78 -18.96
N VAL A 127 -17.45 -19.26 -20.15
CA VAL A 127 -16.69 -20.30 -20.85
C VAL A 127 -15.30 -19.79 -21.20
N GLY A 128 -15.20 -18.60 -21.78
CA GLY A 128 -13.93 -18.00 -22.16
C GLY A 128 -13.09 -17.59 -20.96
N GLY A 129 -13.70 -17.15 -19.85
CA GLY A 129 -13.02 -16.91 -18.58
C GLY A 129 -12.35 -18.17 -18.02
N LEU A 130 -13.04 -19.31 -18.07
CA LEU A 130 -12.45 -20.60 -17.70
C LEU A 130 -11.30 -21.00 -18.65
N ILE A 131 -11.47 -20.77 -19.96
CA ILE A 131 -10.41 -21.01 -20.95
C ILE A 131 -9.21 -20.10 -20.68
N MET A 132 -9.42 -18.82 -20.37
CA MET A 132 -8.36 -17.87 -20.00
C MET A 132 -7.58 -18.35 -18.78
N VAL A 133 -8.26 -18.83 -17.75
CA VAL A 133 -7.61 -19.40 -16.55
C VAL A 133 -6.71 -20.58 -16.94
N LEU A 134 -7.20 -21.49 -17.78
CA LEU A 134 -6.42 -22.65 -18.23
C LEU A 134 -5.21 -22.22 -19.08
N LEU A 135 -5.41 -21.31 -20.03
CA LEU A 135 -4.35 -20.78 -20.88
C LEU A 135 -3.31 -19.99 -20.07
N LEU A 136 -3.74 -19.22 -19.07
CA LEU A 136 -2.86 -18.49 -18.17
C LEU A 136 -2.06 -19.45 -17.28
N ALA A 137 -2.66 -20.52 -16.77
CA ALA A 137 -1.92 -21.53 -16.02
C ALA A 137 -0.84 -22.21 -16.88
N LEU A 138 -1.16 -22.54 -18.14
CA LEU A 138 -0.22 -23.14 -19.09
C LEU A 138 0.88 -22.16 -19.49
N LEU A 139 0.52 -21.00 -20.06
CA LEU A 139 1.47 -20.01 -20.56
C LEU A 139 2.25 -19.33 -19.42
N GLY A 140 1.58 -19.07 -18.29
CA GLY A 140 2.18 -18.52 -17.09
C GLY A 140 3.26 -19.44 -16.52
N SER A 141 3.07 -20.76 -16.54
CA SER A 141 4.11 -21.70 -16.12
C SER A 141 5.40 -21.64 -16.97
N LEU A 142 5.29 -21.19 -18.23
CA LEU A 142 6.42 -21.03 -19.14
C LEU A 142 7.09 -19.65 -18.98
N VAL A 143 6.31 -18.60 -18.78
CA VAL A 143 6.80 -17.21 -18.75
C VAL A 143 7.21 -16.78 -17.33
N PHE A 144 6.38 -17.08 -16.34
CA PHE A 144 6.58 -16.72 -14.92
C PHE A 144 7.48 -17.75 -14.22
N THR A 145 8.71 -17.88 -14.72
CA THR A 145 9.70 -18.80 -14.14
C THR A 145 10.08 -18.42 -12.70
N ARG A 146 10.68 -19.34 -11.94
CA ARG A 146 11.15 -19.07 -10.56
C ARG A 146 12.07 -17.83 -10.44
N ARG A 147 12.88 -17.54 -11.47
CA ARG A 147 13.72 -16.33 -11.52
C ARG A 147 12.91 -15.04 -11.65
N PHE A 148 11.77 -15.11 -12.35
CA PHE A 148 10.84 -14.00 -12.46
C PHE A 148 10.13 -13.76 -11.12
N GLU A 149 9.65 -14.83 -10.48
CA GLU A 149 9.00 -14.74 -9.18
C GLU A 149 9.93 -14.19 -8.09
N ALA A 150 11.20 -14.65 -8.04
CA ALA A 150 12.19 -14.12 -7.11
C ALA A 150 12.35 -12.60 -7.26
N ARG A 151 12.50 -12.10 -8.50
CA ARG A 151 12.62 -10.66 -8.76
C ARG A 151 11.38 -9.87 -8.32
N VAL A 152 10.19 -10.44 -8.50
CA VAL A 152 8.94 -9.81 -8.04
C VAL A 152 8.92 -9.76 -6.51
N ARG A 153 9.37 -10.84 -5.86
CA ARG A 153 9.38 -10.98 -4.41
C ARG A 153 10.39 -10.05 -3.75
N ASP A 154 11.64 -10.00 -4.22
CA ASP A 154 12.68 -9.10 -3.71
C ASP A 154 12.17 -7.65 -3.65
N ARG A 155 11.44 -7.21 -4.69
CA ARG A 155 10.84 -5.88 -4.75
C ARG A 155 9.71 -5.67 -3.74
N LEU A 156 8.93 -6.70 -3.45
CA LEU A 156 7.82 -6.62 -2.51
C LEU A 156 8.30 -6.72 -1.06
N GLU A 157 9.38 -7.46 -0.80
CA GLU A 157 10.03 -7.57 0.52
C GLU A 157 10.64 -6.24 0.96
N GLU A 158 11.19 -5.43 0.04
CA GLU A 158 11.61 -4.05 0.32
C GLU A 158 10.45 -3.13 0.78
N GLU A 159 9.19 -3.50 0.53
CA GLU A 159 8.01 -2.66 0.81
C GLU A 159 7.12 -3.20 1.96
N PHE A 160 7.33 -4.44 2.41
CA PHE A 160 6.59 -5.10 3.50
C PHE A 160 7.55 -5.64 4.56
N THR A 161 7.66 -4.96 5.70
CA THR A 161 8.33 -5.51 6.90
C THR A 161 7.42 -6.53 7.61
N ASP A 162 8.05 -7.57 8.15
CA ASP A 162 7.57 -8.93 8.47
C ASP A 162 6.51 -9.08 9.59
N GLU A 163 5.62 -8.11 9.80
CA GLU A 163 4.55 -8.22 10.80
C GLU A 163 3.20 -8.65 10.19
N PRO A 164 2.56 -9.72 10.71
CA PRO A 164 1.22 -10.09 10.30
C PRO A 164 0.24 -8.99 10.71
N PRO A 165 -0.77 -8.67 9.87
CA PRO A 165 -1.74 -7.64 10.21
C PRO A 165 -2.53 -8.04 11.46
N VAL A 166 -2.85 -7.07 12.32
CA VAL A 166 -3.88 -7.27 13.35
C VAL A 166 -5.23 -7.41 12.62
N GLU A 167 -5.71 -8.65 12.52
CA GLU A 167 -6.99 -9.00 11.94
C GLU A 167 -8.12 -8.66 12.92
N THR A 168 -8.67 -7.43 12.85
CA THR A 168 -9.97 -7.13 13.46
C THR A 168 -11.08 -7.66 12.56
N GLU A 169 -11.14 -8.99 12.42
CA GLU A 169 -12.22 -9.66 11.70
C GLU A 169 -13.50 -9.60 12.52
N ARG A 170 -14.59 -9.24 11.87
CA ARG A 170 -15.90 -9.14 12.52
C ARG A 170 -16.87 -10.09 11.82
N PRO A 171 -17.50 -11.02 12.57
CA PRO A 171 -18.41 -11.98 11.97
C PRO A 171 -19.54 -11.28 11.20
N TRP A 172 -19.98 -11.90 10.10
CA TRP A 172 -21.18 -11.48 9.34
C TRP A 172 -22.44 -11.38 10.21
N ARG A 173 -22.45 -11.98 11.41
CA ARG A 173 -23.54 -11.89 12.38
C ARG A 173 -23.56 -10.56 13.14
N THR A 174 -22.51 -9.75 13.06
CA THR A 174 -22.39 -8.49 13.82
C THR A 174 -22.83 -7.29 12.99
N ARG A 175 -23.52 -6.33 13.62
CA ARG A 175 -23.88 -5.05 12.95
C ARG A 175 -22.65 -4.26 12.51
N ALA A 176 -21.58 -4.39 13.27
CA ALA A 176 -20.27 -3.86 12.95
C ALA A 176 -19.71 -4.39 11.62
N GLY A 177 -19.74 -5.71 11.39
CA GLY A 177 -19.27 -6.30 10.14
C GLY A 177 -20.07 -5.81 8.92
N TRP A 178 -21.39 -5.67 9.05
CA TRP A 178 -22.23 -5.08 8.01
C TRP A 178 -21.95 -3.60 7.76
N SER A 179 -21.63 -2.83 8.81
CA SER A 179 -21.15 -1.46 8.66
C SER A 179 -19.82 -1.39 7.90
N ASP A 180 -18.92 -2.35 8.13
CA ASP A 180 -17.64 -2.42 7.40
C ASP A 180 -17.88 -2.79 5.93
N ALA A 181 -18.72 -3.80 5.67
CA ALA A 181 -19.15 -4.19 4.31
C ALA A 181 -19.77 -3.03 3.52
N ALA A 182 -20.67 -2.27 4.16
CA ALA A 182 -21.28 -1.11 3.54
C ALA A 182 -20.26 0.00 3.24
N THR A 183 -19.26 0.16 4.10
CA THR A 183 -18.18 1.13 3.89
C THR A 183 -17.31 0.74 2.71
N TYR A 184 -16.98 -0.55 2.55
CA TYR A 184 -16.26 -1.07 1.37
C TYR A 184 -17.04 -0.85 0.08
N ALA A 185 -18.32 -1.23 0.05
CA ALA A 185 -19.18 -1.05 -1.12
C ALA A 185 -19.22 0.42 -1.57
N LEU A 186 -19.39 1.35 -0.62
CA LEU A 186 -19.41 2.79 -0.92
C LEU A 186 -18.03 3.34 -1.31
N ALA A 187 -16.94 2.78 -0.80
CA ALA A 187 -15.59 3.14 -1.20
C ALA A 187 -15.31 2.74 -2.66
N ASP A 188 -15.69 1.51 -3.05
CA ASP A 188 -15.57 1.03 -4.44
C ASP A 188 -16.33 1.95 -5.41
N VAL A 189 -17.56 2.35 -5.06
CA VAL A 189 -18.35 3.30 -5.85
C VAL A 189 -17.66 4.67 -5.95
N ARG A 190 -17.16 5.20 -4.84
CA ARG A 190 -16.48 6.51 -4.83
C ARG A 190 -15.21 6.51 -5.67
N MET A 191 -14.49 5.39 -5.68
CA MET A 191 -13.30 5.18 -6.48
C MET A 191 -13.65 5.17 -7.96
N LEU A 192 -14.65 4.40 -8.38
CA LEU A 192 -14.96 4.13 -9.79
C LEU A 192 -15.95 5.11 -10.44
N LYS A 193 -16.54 6.04 -9.68
CA LYS A 193 -17.58 6.94 -10.20
C LYS A 193 -17.16 7.73 -11.44
N LYS A 194 -15.88 8.12 -11.53
CA LYS A 194 -15.40 8.92 -12.66
C LYS A 194 -15.29 8.07 -13.91
N GLU A 195 -14.74 6.87 -13.77
CA GLU A 195 -14.55 5.87 -14.81
C GLU A 195 -15.89 5.37 -15.34
N LEU A 196 -16.86 5.11 -14.45
CA LEU A 196 -18.22 4.74 -14.85
C LEU A 196 -18.89 5.87 -15.63
N LEU A 197 -18.88 7.10 -15.12
CA LEU A 197 -19.48 8.24 -15.80
C LEU A 197 -18.85 8.50 -17.18
N ILE A 198 -17.53 8.38 -17.29
CA ILE A 198 -16.81 8.49 -18.57
C ILE A 198 -17.19 7.32 -19.48
N GLY A 199 -17.21 6.09 -18.99
CA GLY A 199 -17.53 4.90 -19.78
C GLY A 199 -18.94 4.95 -20.37
N TYR A 200 -19.96 5.22 -19.56
CA TYR A 200 -21.35 5.38 -20.04
C TYR A 200 -21.52 6.60 -20.93
N GLY A 201 -20.83 7.71 -20.63
CA GLY A 201 -20.84 8.90 -21.47
C GLY A 201 -20.26 8.62 -22.86
N VAL A 202 -19.05 8.07 -22.91
CA VAL A 202 -18.37 7.70 -24.17
C VAL A 202 -19.20 6.68 -24.94
N ALA A 203 -19.73 5.64 -24.30
CA ALA A 203 -20.58 4.64 -24.95
C ALA A 203 -21.85 5.26 -25.55
N GLY A 204 -22.53 6.15 -24.80
CA GLY A 204 -23.71 6.87 -25.27
C GLY A 204 -23.40 7.78 -26.47
N PHE A 205 -22.31 8.53 -26.43
CA PHE A 205 -21.89 9.37 -27.57
C PHE A 205 -21.43 8.54 -28.77
N LEU A 206 -20.70 7.44 -28.56
CA LEU A 206 -20.32 6.55 -29.66
C LEU A 206 -21.55 5.91 -30.30
N GLY A 207 -22.51 5.44 -29.50
CA GLY A 207 -23.77 4.89 -30.01
C GLY A 207 -24.63 5.92 -30.75
N ALA A 208 -24.65 7.17 -30.31
CA ALA A 208 -25.46 8.22 -30.92
C ALA A 208 -24.81 8.91 -32.13
N LEU A 209 -23.49 9.11 -32.10
CA LEU A 209 -22.79 9.97 -33.06
C LEU A 209 -21.93 9.21 -34.07
N VAL A 210 -21.47 8.00 -33.75
CA VAL A 210 -20.58 7.23 -34.64
C VAL A 210 -21.42 6.31 -35.52
N PRO A 211 -21.48 6.55 -36.85
CA PRO A 211 -22.21 5.69 -37.75
C PRO A 211 -21.61 4.27 -37.77
N PRO A 212 -22.41 3.22 -37.95
CA PRO A 212 -21.92 1.83 -38.06
C PRO A 212 -20.83 1.63 -39.11
N ARG A 213 -20.80 2.48 -40.15
CA ARG A 213 -19.79 2.45 -41.22
C ARG A 213 -18.37 2.67 -40.72
N VAL A 214 -18.18 3.54 -39.73
CA VAL A 214 -16.86 3.83 -39.16
C VAL A 214 -16.29 2.58 -38.49
N TRP A 215 -17.15 1.79 -37.84
CA TRP A 215 -16.76 0.51 -37.25
C TRP A 215 -16.45 -0.53 -38.32
N SER A 216 -17.25 -0.64 -39.38
CA SER A 216 -16.98 -1.58 -40.49
C SER A 216 -15.76 -1.23 -41.34
N ASP A 217 -15.30 0.03 -41.30
CA ASP A 217 -14.05 0.46 -41.95
C ASP A 217 -12.82 0.17 -41.07
N LEU A 218 -12.97 0.30 -39.75
CA LEU A 218 -11.90 0.02 -38.78
C LEU A 218 -11.68 -1.48 -38.59
N PHE A 219 -12.73 -2.28 -38.72
CA PHE A 219 -12.73 -3.72 -38.50
C PHE A 219 -13.09 -4.48 -39.76
N LEU A 220 -12.36 -5.55 -40.06
CA LEU A 220 -12.71 -6.39 -41.20
C LEU A 220 -14.06 -7.05 -40.94
N THR A 221 -15.06 -6.72 -41.77
CA THR A 221 -16.40 -7.32 -41.74
C THR A 221 -16.56 -8.27 -42.93
N HIS A 222 -17.29 -9.38 -42.76
CA HIS A 222 -17.64 -10.35 -43.83
C HIS A 222 -16.51 -11.21 -44.44
N HIS A 223 -15.35 -11.33 -43.81
CA HIS A 223 -14.21 -12.14 -44.31
C HIS A 223 -14.04 -13.49 -43.58
N GLY A 224 -15.13 -14.02 -42.99
CA GLY A 224 -15.12 -15.29 -42.26
C GLY A 224 -14.12 -15.33 -41.11
N ALA A 225 -13.22 -16.31 -41.10
CA ALA A 225 -12.23 -16.48 -40.04
C ALA A 225 -11.22 -15.32 -39.94
N LEU A 226 -10.88 -14.68 -41.07
CA LEU A 226 -9.93 -13.57 -41.09
C LEU A 226 -10.46 -12.37 -40.31
N SER A 227 -11.74 -12.04 -40.52
CA SER A 227 -12.42 -11.01 -39.73
C SER A 227 -12.47 -11.35 -38.25
N THR A 228 -12.64 -12.61 -37.87
CA THR A 228 -12.63 -12.99 -36.44
C THR A 228 -11.25 -12.79 -35.81
N ILE A 229 -10.18 -13.21 -36.51
CA ILE A 229 -8.81 -13.10 -35.99
C ILE A 229 -8.41 -11.64 -35.83
N GLU A 230 -8.64 -10.82 -36.86
CA GLU A 230 -8.32 -9.39 -36.83
C GLU A 230 -9.13 -8.67 -35.75
N ASN A 231 -10.44 -8.89 -35.68
CA ASN A 231 -11.29 -8.33 -34.64
C ASN A 231 -10.83 -8.74 -33.23
N ALA A 232 -10.44 -10.00 -33.02
CA ALA A 232 -9.97 -10.49 -31.72
C ALA A 232 -8.62 -9.87 -31.31
N LEU A 233 -7.76 -9.53 -32.27
CA LEU A 233 -6.49 -8.83 -32.02
C LEU A 233 -6.71 -7.34 -31.71
N ILE A 234 -7.61 -6.68 -32.44
CA ILE A 234 -7.85 -5.24 -32.31
C ILE A 234 -8.73 -4.91 -31.10
N GLY A 235 -9.70 -5.77 -30.76
CA GLY A 235 -10.62 -5.57 -29.64
C GLY A 235 -9.90 -5.18 -28.33
N PRO A 236 -8.94 -5.97 -27.84
CA PRO A 236 -8.22 -5.63 -26.62
C PRO A 236 -7.40 -4.33 -26.71
N VAL A 237 -6.92 -3.96 -27.90
CA VAL A 237 -6.20 -2.69 -28.10
C VAL A 237 -7.15 -1.51 -27.92
N ILE A 238 -8.35 -1.58 -28.50
CA ILE A 238 -9.36 -0.53 -28.34
C ILE A 238 -9.82 -0.44 -26.88
N ALA A 239 -10.03 -1.57 -26.22
CA ALA A 239 -10.35 -1.60 -24.79
C ALA A 239 -9.22 -0.98 -23.93
N CYS A 240 -7.96 -1.21 -24.31
CA CYS A 240 -6.82 -0.59 -23.63
C CYS A 240 -6.83 0.94 -23.77
N LEU A 241 -7.19 1.44 -24.96
CA LEU A 241 -7.26 2.86 -25.28
C LEU A 241 -8.53 3.55 -24.74
N SER A 242 -9.61 2.81 -24.50
CA SER A 242 -10.88 3.36 -24.01
C SER A 242 -10.79 3.85 -22.56
N TRP A 243 -9.81 3.35 -21.79
CA TRP A 243 -9.66 3.59 -20.34
C TRP A 243 -10.90 3.22 -19.51
N VAL A 244 -11.72 2.33 -20.04
CA VAL A 244 -12.94 1.87 -19.37
C VAL A 244 -12.69 0.53 -18.66
N CYS A 245 -13.28 0.37 -17.49
CA CYS A 245 -13.24 -0.88 -16.72
C CYS A 245 -14.13 -1.97 -17.32
N SER A 246 -14.02 -3.22 -16.84
CA SER A 246 -14.80 -4.38 -17.34
C SER A 246 -16.30 -4.09 -17.50
N VAL A 247 -16.93 -3.54 -16.46
CA VAL A 247 -18.37 -3.23 -16.49
C VAL A 247 -18.70 -2.11 -17.47
N GLY A 248 -17.88 -1.06 -17.54
CA GLY A 248 -18.08 0.03 -18.50
C GLY A 248 -17.74 -0.37 -19.94
N ASN A 249 -16.92 -1.40 -20.15
CA ASN A 249 -16.64 -1.96 -21.47
C ASN A 249 -17.89 -2.65 -22.04
N VAL A 250 -18.80 -3.20 -21.24
CA VAL A 250 -19.99 -3.88 -21.77
C VAL A 250 -20.88 -2.95 -22.61
N PRO A 251 -21.23 -1.72 -22.18
CA PRO A 251 -21.84 -0.70 -23.03
C PRO A 251 -21.16 -0.49 -24.38
N LEU A 252 -19.83 -0.35 -24.38
CA LEU A 252 -19.06 -0.14 -25.59
C LEU A 252 -19.03 -1.40 -26.46
N ALA A 253 -18.91 -2.57 -25.85
CA ALA A 253 -19.00 -3.87 -26.51
C ALA A 253 -20.35 -4.05 -27.22
N ALA A 254 -21.45 -3.58 -26.62
CA ALA A 254 -22.77 -3.57 -27.24
C ALA A 254 -22.81 -2.69 -28.49
N ALA A 255 -22.21 -1.49 -28.43
CA ALA A 255 -22.11 -0.59 -29.58
C ALA A 255 -21.23 -1.18 -30.70
N LEU A 256 -20.10 -1.80 -30.32
CA LEU A 256 -19.20 -2.51 -31.24
C LEU A 256 -19.90 -3.69 -31.93
N TRP A 257 -20.67 -4.47 -31.18
CA TRP A 257 -21.50 -5.55 -31.71
C TRP A 257 -22.53 -5.02 -32.71
N ALA A 258 -23.22 -3.93 -32.37
CA ALA A 258 -24.15 -3.25 -33.29
C ALA A 258 -23.45 -2.73 -34.56
N GLY A 259 -22.17 -2.37 -34.45
CA GLY A 259 -21.30 -1.96 -35.56
C GLY A 259 -20.87 -3.11 -36.49
N GLY A 260 -21.22 -4.36 -36.21
CA GLY A 260 -20.96 -5.51 -37.08
C GLY A 260 -19.65 -6.25 -36.80
N ILE A 261 -19.00 -6.00 -35.67
CA ILE A 261 -17.79 -6.72 -35.25
C ILE A 261 -18.14 -8.19 -34.96
N SER A 262 -17.19 -9.09 -35.24
CA SER A 262 -17.41 -10.52 -34.98
C SER A 262 -17.63 -10.83 -33.50
N PHE A 263 -18.37 -11.89 -33.20
CA PHE A 263 -18.67 -12.33 -31.83
C PHE A 263 -17.39 -12.52 -30.99
N GLY A 264 -16.39 -13.21 -31.53
CA GLY A 264 -15.08 -13.38 -30.90
C GLY A 264 -14.33 -12.06 -30.69
N GLY A 265 -14.49 -11.08 -31.58
CA GLY A 265 -13.92 -9.74 -31.41
C GLY A 265 -14.51 -8.98 -30.24
N VAL A 266 -15.83 -9.03 -30.09
CA VAL A 266 -16.55 -8.42 -28.97
C VAL A 266 -16.17 -9.10 -27.65
N ILE A 267 -16.06 -10.43 -27.64
CA ILE A 267 -15.61 -11.18 -26.46
C ILE A 267 -14.16 -10.82 -26.09
N ALA A 268 -13.25 -10.74 -27.07
CA ALA A 268 -11.87 -10.31 -26.83
C ALA A 268 -11.81 -8.89 -26.23
N PHE A 269 -12.67 -7.99 -26.71
CA PHE A 269 -12.81 -6.63 -26.18
C PHE A 269 -13.30 -6.63 -24.72
N ILE A 270 -14.28 -7.47 -24.36
CA ILE A 270 -14.79 -7.57 -22.98
C ILE A 270 -13.70 -8.11 -22.03
N PHE A 271 -12.93 -9.13 -22.45
CA PHE A 271 -11.86 -9.70 -21.65
C PHE A 271 -10.69 -8.75 -21.36
N ALA A 272 -10.55 -7.66 -22.11
CA ALA A 272 -9.35 -6.83 -22.11
C ALA A 272 -9.24 -5.83 -20.94
N ASP A 273 -10.11 -5.92 -19.94
CA ASP A 273 -10.14 -4.99 -18.80
C ASP A 273 -8.84 -5.01 -17.97
N LEU A 274 -8.19 -6.17 -17.84
CA LEU A 274 -6.90 -6.33 -17.16
C LEU A 274 -5.70 -5.82 -17.97
N VAL A 275 -5.88 -5.46 -19.24
CA VAL A 275 -4.83 -4.88 -20.10
C VAL A 275 -5.10 -3.39 -20.36
N SER A 276 -6.03 -2.79 -19.60
CA SER A 276 -6.28 -1.35 -19.69
C SER A 276 -5.04 -0.53 -19.29
N PHE A 277 -4.84 0.60 -19.97
CA PHE A 277 -3.67 1.45 -19.73
C PHE A 277 -3.50 1.88 -18.25
N PRO A 278 -4.56 2.29 -17.52
CA PRO A 278 -4.45 2.57 -16.09
C PRO A 278 -3.99 1.35 -15.27
N LEU A 279 -4.48 0.14 -15.57
CA LEU A 279 -4.07 -1.08 -14.86
C LEU A 279 -2.61 -1.44 -15.17
N ILE A 280 -2.15 -1.26 -16.40
CA ILE A 280 -0.73 -1.42 -16.75
C ILE A 280 0.15 -0.47 -15.92
N LEU A 281 -0.29 0.78 -15.71
CA LEU A 281 0.41 1.72 -14.83
C LEU A 281 0.40 1.28 -13.36
N VAL A 282 -0.68 0.64 -12.90
CA VAL A 282 -0.76 0.05 -11.56
C VAL A 282 0.19 -1.15 -11.44
N TYR A 283 0.23 -2.06 -12.41
CA TYR A 283 1.19 -3.17 -12.42
C TYR A 283 2.63 -2.66 -12.48
N ARG A 284 2.89 -1.61 -13.26
CA ARG A 284 4.19 -0.93 -13.29
C ARG A 284 4.57 -0.43 -11.91
N ARG A 285 3.61 0.14 -11.18
CA ARG A 285 3.81 0.61 -9.82
C ARG A 285 4.11 -0.54 -8.87
N PHE A 286 3.40 -1.65 -8.99
CA PHE A 286 3.54 -2.79 -8.09
C PHE A 286 4.80 -3.62 -8.32
N PHE A 287 5.11 -3.93 -9.58
CA PHE A 287 6.14 -4.92 -9.93
C PHE A 287 7.26 -4.35 -10.81
N GLY A 288 7.09 -3.13 -11.34
CA GLY A 288 8.02 -2.48 -12.26
C GLY A 288 7.68 -2.65 -13.72
N TRP A 289 8.34 -1.87 -14.57
CA TRP A 289 8.04 -1.80 -16.00
C TRP A 289 8.22 -3.12 -16.75
N ARG A 290 9.32 -3.84 -16.49
CA ARG A 290 9.60 -5.12 -17.16
C ARG A 290 8.55 -6.17 -16.84
N VAL A 291 8.19 -6.31 -15.55
CA VAL A 291 7.17 -7.26 -15.11
C VAL A 291 5.80 -6.86 -15.64
N ALA A 292 5.42 -5.58 -15.52
CA ALA A 292 4.14 -5.07 -15.99
C ALA A 292 3.92 -5.29 -17.49
N LEU A 293 4.91 -4.99 -18.33
CA LEU A 293 4.82 -5.24 -19.77
C LEU A 293 4.77 -6.74 -20.10
N THR A 294 5.50 -7.57 -19.36
CA THR A 294 5.45 -9.02 -19.52
C THR A 294 4.05 -9.54 -19.19
N MET A 295 3.47 -9.10 -18.06
CA MET A 295 2.11 -9.43 -17.67
C MET A 295 1.10 -8.97 -18.74
N ALA A 296 1.18 -7.72 -19.18
CA ALA A 296 0.28 -7.17 -20.21
C ALA A 296 0.36 -7.98 -21.52
N GLY A 297 1.56 -8.36 -21.95
CA GLY A 297 1.76 -9.20 -23.14
C GLY A 297 1.17 -10.61 -22.98
N VAL A 298 1.41 -11.27 -21.84
CA VAL A 298 0.85 -12.59 -21.54
C VAL A 298 -0.68 -12.51 -21.48
N PHE A 299 -1.23 -11.52 -20.79
CA PHE A 299 -2.66 -11.33 -20.64
C PHE A 299 -3.32 -11.08 -21.99
N TYR A 300 -2.74 -10.20 -22.82
CA TYR A 300 -3.22 -9.96 -24.18
C TYR A 300 -3.29 -11.25 -25.01
N VAL A 301 -2.21 -12.06 -25.02
CA VAL A 301 -2.18 -13.34 -25.76
C VAL A 301 -3.23 -14.31 -25.23
N VAL A 302 -3.37 -14.44 -23.91
CA VAL A 302 -4.37 -15.29 -23.27
C VAL A 302 -5.79 -14.88 -23.65
N MET A 303 -6.10 -13.58 -23.61
CA MET A 303 -7.43 -13.04 -23.94
C MET A 303 -7.80 -13.27 -25.40
N VAL A 304 -6.87 -12.97 -26.33
CA VAL A 304 -7.08 -13.20 -27.77
C VAL A 304 -7.32 -14.70 -28.04
N ALA A 305 -6.44 -15.56 -27.50
CA ALA A 305 -6.54 -17.00 -27.70
C ALA A 305 -7.83 -17.58 -27.09
N ALA A 306 -8.22 -17.13 -25.89
CA ALA A 306 -9.46 -17.56 -25.26
C ALA A 306 -10.70 -17.10 -26.01
N ALA A 307 -10.71 -15.86 -26.52
CA ALA A 307 -11.81 -15.34 -27.32
C ALA A 307 -11.98 -16.11 -28.64
N LEU A 308 -10.88 -16.44 -29.32
CA LEU A 308 -10.90 -17.27 -30.53
C LEU A 308 -11.34 -18.71 -30.24
N ALA A 309 -10.86 -19.30 -29.14
CA ALA A 309 -11.30 -20.62 -28.70
C ALA A 309 -12.80 -20.63 -28.37
N THR A 310 -13.29 -19.60 -27.67
CA THR A 310 -14.70 -19.44 -27.32
C THR A 310 -15.57 -19.27 -28.56
N GLN A 311 -15.16 -18.43 -29.52
CA GLN A 311 -15.80 -18.32 -30.83
C GLN A 311 -15.91 -19.69 -31.50
N GLY A 312 -14.82 -20.46 -31.57
CA GLY A 312 -14.79 -21.77 -32.19
C GLY A 312 -15.77 -22.74 -31.52
N LEU A 313 -15.75 -22.81 -30.19
CA LEU A 313 -16.66 -23.67 -29.41
C LEU A 313 -18.14 -23.29 -29.62
N PHE A 314 -18.44 -21.99 -29.61
CA PHE A 314 -19.81 -21.52 -29.81
C PHE A 314 -20.28 -21.72 -31.25
N ALA A 315 -19.39 -21.58 -32.23
CA ALA A 315 -19.70 -21.85 -33.63
C ALA A 315 -20.01 -23.34 -33.84
N LEU A 316 -19.23 -24.24 -33.22
CA LEU A 316 -19.48 -25.68 -33.23
C LEU A 316 -20.79 -26.06 -32.53
N ALA A 317 -21.15 -25.35 -31.47
CA ALA A 317 -22.39 -25.58 -30.75
C ALA A 317 -23.62 -24.87 -31.38
N HIS A 318 -23.44 -24.14 -32.49
CA HIS A 318 -24.46 -23.28 -33.10
C HIS A 318 -25.07 -22.26 -32.13
N LEU A 319 -24.28 -21.80 -31.16
CA LEU A 319 -24.66 -20.80 -30.15
C LEU A 319 -24.19 -19.38 -30.50
N THR A 320 -23.49 -19.21 -31.64
CA THR A 320 -23.09 -17.88 -32.11
C THR A 320 -24.32 -17.05 -32.48
N PRO A 321 -24.52 -15.87 -31.86
CA PRO A 321 -25.65 -15.01 -32.20
C PRO A 321 -25.54 -14.56 -33.66
N SER A 322 -26.63 -14.74 -34.42
CA SER A 322 -26.67 -14.59 -35.88
C SER A 322 -26.97 -13.17 -36.37
N HIS A 323 -27.44 -12.27 -35.50
CA HIS A 323 -27.66 -10.87 -35.83
C HIS A 323 -27.23 -9.93 -34.69
N PRO A 324 -26.69 -8.74 -35.01
CA PRO A 324 -26.67 -7.64 -34.07
C PRO A 324 -28.12 -7.26 -33.78
N HIS A 325 -28.69 -7.84 -32.73
CA HIS A 325 -29.93 -7.33 -32.18
C HIS A 325 -29.66 -5.86 -31.86
N ALA A 326 -30.36 -4.95 -32.57
CA ALA A 326 -30.39 -3.54 -32.21
C ALA A 326 -30.54 -3.46 -30.69
N LEU A 327 -29.66 -2.69 -30.04
CA LEU A 327 -29.56 -2.60 -28.57
C LEU A 327 -30.94 -2.83 -27.97
N VAL A 328 -31.06 -3.83 -27.09
CA VAL A 328 -32.29 -4.07 -26.31
C VAL A 328 -32.45 -2.94 -25.28
N LEU A 329 -32.33 -1.68 -25.70
CA LEU A 329 -32.84 -0.52 -24.99
C LEU A 329 -34.35 -0.39 -25.13
N LYS A 330 -35.01 -1.20 -25.98
CA LYS A 330 -36.48 -1.15 -26.13
C LYS A 330 -37.26 -1.62 -24.89
N SER A 331 -36.60 -2.17 -23.86
CA SER A 331 -37.24 -2.48 -22.56
C SER A 331 -36.80 -1.57 -21.41
N VAL A 332 -36.10 -0.45 -21.69
CA VAL A 332 -35.85 0.62 -20.71
C VAL A 332 -37.21 1.27 -20.38
N GLY A 333 -37.95 0.64 -19.48
CA GLY A 333 -39.34 0.98 -19.16
C GLY A 333 -40.22 -0.19 -18.71
N GLY A 334 -39.74 -1.44 -18.73
CA GLY A 334 -40.49 -2.56 -18.15
C GLY A 334 -40.60 -2.43 -16.62
N GLY A 335 -41.77 -2.78 -16.05
CA GLY A 335 -42.01 -2.71 -14.60
C GLY A 335 -41.00 -3.47 -13.74
N VAL A 336 -40.35 -4.50 -14.30
CA VAL A 336 -39.31 -5.29 -13.64
C VAL A 336 -38.03 -4.47 -13.39
N THR A 337 -37.52 -3.74 -14.39
CA THR A 337 -36.33 -2.89 -14.22
C THR A 337 -36.60 -1.76 -13.22
N VAL A 338 -37.79 -1.17 -13.26
CA VAL A 338 -38.22 -0.16 -12.29
C VAL A 338 -38.23 -0.74 -10.87
N LEU A 339 -38.81 -1.94 -10.69
CA LEU A 339 -38.83 -2.63 -9.40
C LEU A 339 -37.41 -2.87 -8.87
N PHE A 340 -36.51 -3.42 -9.68
CA PHE A 340 -35.13 -3.66 -9.27
C PHE A 340 -34.36 -2.38 -8.95
N ASN A 341 -34.56 -1.30 -9.72
CA ASN A 341 -33.96 -0.01 -9.43
C ASN A 341 -34.49 0.58 -8.11
N VAL A 342 -35.78 0.43 -7.81
CA VAL A 342 -36.34 0.84 -6.51
C VAL A 342 -35.70 0.03 -5.37
N LEU A 343 -35.59 -1.30 -5.52
CA LEU A 343 -34.91 -2.15 -4.54
C LEU A 343 -33.43 -1.77 -4.37
N ALA A 344 -32.75 -1.42 -5.45
CA ALA A 344 -31.38 -0.96 -5.42
C ALA A 344 -31.22 0.39 -4.70
N VAL A 345 -32.15 1.33 -4.90
CA VAL A 345 -32.17 2.59 -4.14
C VAL A 345 -32.34 2.33 -2.65
N LEU A 346 -33.25 1.42 -2.27
CA LEU A 346 -33.43 1.02 -0.87
C LEU A 346 -32.18 0.34 -0.30
N LEU A 347 -31.52 -0.52 -1.08
CA LEU A 347 -30.26 -1.16 -0.72
C LEU A 347 -29.17 -0.12 -0.47
N VAL A 348 -28.94 0.80 -1.42
CA VAL A 348 -27.96 1.88 -1.30
C VAL A 348 -28.27 2.80 -0.12
N ALA A 349 -29.54 3.13 0.11
CA ALA A 349 -29.96 3.88 1.29
C ALA A 349 -29.62 3.14 2.59
N GLY A 350 -29.82 1.82 2.63
CA GLY A 350 -29.42 0.95 3.75
C GLY A 350 -27.91 0.93 3.97
N LEU A 351 -27.10 0.83 2.91
CA LEU A 351 -25.63 0.90 2.99
C LEU A 351 -25.16 2.26 3.49
N LEU A 352 -25.74 3.35 2.98
CA LEU A 352 -25.45 4.70 3.44
C LEU A 352 -25.81 4.86 4.91
N TRP A 353 -26.97 4.36 5.33
CA TRP A 353 -27.39 4.39 6.73
C TRP A 353 -26.42 3.62 7.64
N LEU A 354 -26.01 2.41 7.25
CA LEU A 354 -25.01 1.61 7.99
C LEU A 354 -23.65 2.31 8.06
N SER A 355 -23.20 2.90 6.96
CA SER A 355 -21.92 3.64 6.91
C SER A 355 -21.96 4.93 7.74
N LEU A 356 -23.08 5.65 7.74
CA LEU A 356 -23.26 6.85 8.56
C LEU A 356 -23.43 6.53 10.05
N THR A 357 -24.00 5.38 10.40
CA THR A 357 -24.14 4.93 11.79
C THR A 357 -22.92 4.17 12.31
N ARG A 358 -21.84 4.03 11.52
CA ARG A 358 -20.65 3.24 11.86
C ARG A 358 -20.09 3.50 13.26
N SER A 359 -20.02 4.77 13.67
CA SER A 359 -19.51 5.17 14.99
C SER A 359 -20.37 4.69 16.15
N ARG A 360 -21.68 4.47 15.94
CA ARG A 360 -22.62 3.97 16.95
C ARG A 360 -22.65 2.45 17.05
N VAL A 361 -22.44 1.75 15.93
CA VAL A 361 -22.36 0.27 15.87
C VAL A 361 -20.94 -0.26 16.02
N GLY A 362 -19.98 0.62 16.31
CA GLY A 362 -18.58 0.31 16.52
C GLY A 362 -17.78 -0.02 15.26
N GLY A 363 -18.38 0.10 14.06
CA GLY A 363 -17.77 -0.14 12.75
C GLY A 363 -16.82 0.97 12.29
N GLY A 364 -15.92 0.65 11.36
CA GLY A 364 -14.94 1.59 10.79
C GLY A 364 -13.68 1.86 11.64
N ALA A 365 -13.49 1.16 12.77
CA ALA A 365 -12.39 1.40 13.72
C ALA A 365 -10.99 0.91 13.27
N GLY A 366 -10.81 0.53 12.00
CA GLY A 366 -9.54 -0.02 11.49
C GLY A 366 -9.20 0.38 10.05
N TYR A 367 -9.96 1.30 9.45
CA TYR A 367 -9.77 1.67 8.05
C TYR A 367 -9.97 3.17 7.83
N ALA A 368 -9.18 3.73 6.93
CA ALA A 368 -9.21 5.12 6.51
C ALA A 368 -9.26 5.20 4.98
N ILE A 369 -9.71 6.34 4.45
CA ILE A 369 -9.71 6.62 3.01
C ILE A 369 -8.52 7.51 2.70
N ASP A 370 -7.67 7.08 1.77
CA ASP A 370 -6.59 7.92 1.24
C ASP A 370 -7.21 9.14 0.53
N PRO A 371 -6.94 10.39 1.00
CA PRO A 371 -7.58 11.58 0.46
C PRO A 371 -7.10 11.97 -0.93
N VAL A 372 -5.98 11.40 -1.41
CA VAL A 372 -5.39 11.71 -2.71
C VAL A 372 -5.96 10.84 -3.80
N CYS A 373 -6.08 9.53 -3.56
CA CYS A 373 -6.56 8.59 -4.57
C CYS A 373 -7.95 8.00 -4.28
N GLY A 374 -8.48 8.17 -3.07
CA GLY A 374 -9.77 7.60 -2.66
C GLY A 374 -9.72 6.12 -2.31
N MET A 375 -8.54 5.48 -2.34
CA MET A 375 -8.37 4.08 -1.99
C MET A 375 -8.58 3.88 -0.48
N GLN A 376 -9.32 2.86 -0.10
CA GLN A 376 -9.44 2.47 1.31
C GLN A 376 -8.18 1.74 1.77
N VAL A 377 -7.67 2.16 2.92
CA VAL A 377 -6.44 1.67 3.53
C VAL A 377 -6.77 1.20 4.93
N ARG A 378 -6.26 0.03 5.32
CA ARG A 378 -6.35 -0.40 6.72
C ARG A 378 -5.41 0.48 7.54
N THR A 379 -5.90 1.09 8.60
CA THR A 379 -5.07 1.98 9.43
C THR A 379 -3.88 1.24 10.07
N SER A 380 -4.05 -0.05 10.39
CA SER A 380 -2.98 -0.89 10.94
C SER A 380 -1.87 -1.22 9.95
N ASP A 381 -2.18 -1.27 8.65
CA ASP A 381 -1.26 -1.73 7.60
C ASP A 381 -0.99 -0.64 6.56
N ALA A 382 -1.27 0.61 6.89
CA ALA A 382 -1.11 1.71 5.95
C ALA A 382 0.39 1.91 5.64
N PRO A 383 0.80 1.83 4.36
CA PRO A 383 2.20 1.96 3.97
C PRO A 383 2.76 3.37 4.16
N ALA A 384 1.91 4.39 4.33
CA ALA A 384 2.34 5.75 4.70
C ALA A 384 1.24 6.49 5.48
N ARG A 385 1.63 7.46 6.33
CA ARG A 385 0.70 8.27 7.14
C ARG A 385 1.15 9.73 7.27
N ALA A 386 0.27 10.68 7.46
CA ALA A 386 0.65 12.07 7.76
C ALA A 386 -0.21 12.60 8.89
N ARG A 387 0.34 13.47 9.71
CA ARG A 387 -0.43 14.18 10.73
C ARG A 387 -0.83 15.53 10.16
N TRP A 388 -2.13 15.79 10.10
CA TRP A 388 -2.67 17.05 9.60
C TRP A 388 -3.87 17.45 10.47
N ARG A 389 -3.83 18.64 11.07
CA ARG A 389 -4.88 19.17 11.97
C ARG A 389 -5.24 18.22 13.12
N ASP A 390 -4.22 17.65 13.76
CA ASP A 390 -4.35 16.64 14.84
C ASP A 390 -5.05 15.33 14.46
N GLU A 391 -5.31 15.10 13.17
CA GLU A 391 -5.76 13.82 12.65
C GLU A 391 -4.60 13.07 11.97
N THR A 392 -4.60 11.74 12.11
CA THR A 392 -3.70 10.87 11.33
C THR A 392 -4.39 10.51 10.03
N ILE A 393 -3.82 10.97 8.92
CA ILE A 393 -4.19 10.63 7.56
C ILE A 393 -3.41 9.39 7.14
N TYR A 394 -4.08 8.41 6.54
CA TYR A 394 -3.46 7.17 6.10
C TYR A 394 -3.49 7.10 4.57
N PHE A 395 -2.39 6.65 3.96
CA PHE A 395 -2.20 6.63 2.52
C PHE A 395 -1.97 5.22 2.00
N CYS A 396 -2.47 4.94 0.80
CA CYS A 396 -2.34 3.63 0.16
C CYS A 396 -0.93 3.36 -0.34
N ALA A 397 -0.08 4.40 -0.38
CA ALA A 397 1.33 4.32 -0.73
C ALA A 397 2.07 5.63 -0.42
N PRO A 398 3.42 5.59 -0.29
CA PRO A 398 4.26 6.76 0.01
C PRO A 398 4.06 7.96 -0.94
N ARG A 399 3.84 7.73 -2.23
CA ARG A 399 3.61 8.84 -3.18
C ARG A 399 2.31 9.60 -2.94
N CYS A 400 1.28 8.92 -2.43
CA CYS A 400 0.02 9.59 -2.10
C CYS A 400 0.23 10.52 -0.90
N GLN A 401 1.02 10.09 0.08
CA GLN A 401 1.50 10.95 1.15
C GLN A 401 2.33 12.12 0.61
N THR A 402 3.31 11.87 -0.28
CA THR A 402 4.13 12.94 -0.88
C THR A 402 3.25 14.00 -1.56
N ARG A 403 2.31 13.57 -2.42
CA ARG A 403 1.38 14.46 -3.11
C ARG A 403 0.46 15.20 -2.17
N PHE A 404 0.06 14.57 -1.05
CA PHE A 404 -0.72 15.23 -0.01
C PHE A 404 0.09 16.32 0.68
N LEU A 405 1.34 16.05 1.03
CA LEU A 405 2.25 17.02 1.67
C LEU A 405 2.58 18.20 0.75
N GLU A 406 2.67 17.97 -0.56
CA GLU A 406 2.81 19.04 -1.56
C GLU A 406 1.59 19.98 -1.58
N LEU A 407 0.38 19.44 -1.39
CA LEU A 407 -0.87 20.21 -1.35
C LEU A 407 -1.17 20.82 0.04
N HIS A 408 -0.60 20.24 1.09
CA HIS A 408 -0.78 20.60 2.49
C HIS A 408 0.58 20.73 3.19
N PRO A 409 1.29 21.86 3.01
CA PRO A 409 2.64 22.05 3.55
C PRO A 409 2.70 22.05 5.08
N ASP A 410 1.55 22.25 5.73
CA ASP A 410 1.34 22.19 7.18
C ASP A 410 1.19 20.76 7.72
N ALA A 411 1.09 19.76 6.84
CA ALA A 411 1.03 18.36 7.24
C ALA A 411 2.43 17.78 7.53
N LEU A 412 2.54 16.97 8.58
CA LEU A 412 3.77 16.32 9.00
C LEU A 412 3.81 14.89 8.45
N ALA A 413 4.86 14.55 7.71
CA ALA A 413 5.07 13.20 7.20
C ALA A 413 5.34 12.21 8.35
N GLY A 414 4.72 11.04 8.29
CA GLY A 414 5.03 9.90 9.16
C GLY A 414 5.26 8.62 8.34
N ALA A 415 6.25 7.83 8.73
CA ALA A 415 6.50 6.53 8.11
C ALA A 415 5.38 5.51 8.45
N GLY A 416 5.12 4.55 7.56
CA GLY A 416 4.20 3.44 7.80
C GLY A 416 4.73 2.45 8.85
N ARG A 417 3.79 1.93 9.66
CA ARG A 417 3.89 1.06 10.86
C ARG A 417 4.62 1.60 12.11
N ALA A 418 3.80 2.10 13.03
CA ALA A 418 3.77 1.70 14.44
C ALA A 418 2.31 1.79 14.89
N ALA A 419 1.71 0.68 15.34
CA ALA A 419 0.42 0.68 16.01
C ALA A 419 0.44 -0.37 17.13
N HIS A 420 0.64 0.09 18.37
CA HIS A 420 -0.21 -0.13 19.55
C HIS A 420 0.43 0.57 20.76
N SER A 421 -0.20 1.64 21.27
CA SER A 421 -0.50 1.79 22.71
C SER A 421 -1.38 3.03 22.99
N PRO A 422 -2.25 2.98 24.02
CA PRO A 422 -3.08 4.11 24.51
C PRO A 422 -2.18 5.18 25.16
N PRO A 423 -2.68 6.33 25.71
CA PRO A 423 -1.81 7.46 26.02
C PRO A 423 -0.81 7.05 27.11
N THR A 424 0.46 6.88 26.74
CA THR A 424 1.55 6.59 27.66
C THR A 424 1.98 7.87 28.35
N THR A 425 2.20 7.77 29.65
CA THR A 425 2.78 8.82 30.48
C THR A 425 4.14 9.23 29.92
N LYS A 426 4.58 10.46 30.23
CA LYS A 426 5.86 11.07 29.81
C LYS A 426 7.13 10.27 30.16
N GLU A 427 6.99 9.10 30.77
CA GLU A 427 8.04 8.32 31.41
C GLU A 427 8.70 7.29 30.49
N ASP A 428 8.14 7.01 29.30
CA ASP A 428 8.65 5.99 28.35
C ASP A 428 9.33 6.55 27.08
N LEU A 429 9.51 7.87 26.99
CA LEU A 429 10.13 8.53 25.83
C LEU A 429 11.66 8.51 25.93
N VAL A 430 12.30 8.00 24.88
CA VAL A 430 13.76 7.96 24.68
C VAL A 430 14.15 8.75 23.42
N LYS A 431 15.41 9.17 23.35
CA LYS A 431 15.97 9.90 22.20
C LYS A 431 17.04 9.08 21.50
N ASP A 432 16.99 9.04 20.18
CA ASP A 432 18.03 8.45 19.34
C ASP A 432 19.31 9.30 19.46
N PRO A 433 20.46 8.76 19.91
CA PRO A 433 21.69 9.52 20.06
C PRO A 433 22.24 10.12 18.76
N VAL A 434 21.93 9.51 17.61
CA VAL A 434 22.47 9.88 16.29
C VAL A 434 21.66 11.01 15.67
N CYS A 435 20.33 10.91 15.69
CA CYS A 435 19.45 11.85 15.00
C CYS A 435 18.58 12.71 15.92
N GLN A 436 18.65 12.48 17.24
CA GLN A 436 17.89 13.20 18.29
C GLN A 436 16.36 13.05 18.18
N MET A 437 15.87 12.08 17.40
CA MET A 437 14.45 11.78 17.30
C MET A 437 13.94 11.19 18.62
N GLU A 438 12.81 11.69 19.10
CA GLU A 438 12.15 11.21 20.32
C GLU A 438 11.07 10.18 19.96
N PHE A 439 11.09 9.04 20.63
CA PHE A 439 10.19 7.91 20.41
C PHE A 439 10.14 7.05 21.68
N THR A 440 9.20 6.12 21.78
CA THR A 440 9.12 5.22 22.95
C THR A 440 10.07 4.05 22.84
N VAL A 441 10.48 3.43 23.95
CA VAL A 441 11.34 2.23 23.93
C VAL A 441 10.74 1.11 23.04
N ALA A 442 9.42 0.97 23.04
CA ALA A 442 8.71 -0.01 22.20
C ALA A 442 8.74 0.32 20.69
N GLU A 443 9.02 1.56 20.31
CA GLU A 443 9.15 2.00 18.90
C GLU A 443 10.58 1.91 18.37
N ALA A 444 11.53 1.44 19.18
CA ALA A 444 12.92 1.29 18.77
C ALA A 444 13.06 0.29 17.61
N ALA A 445 13.60 0.74 16.48
CA ALA A 445 13.90 -0.11 15.34
C ALA A 445 15.13 -1.01 15.59
N ALA A 446 15.98 -0.62 16.53
CA ALA A 446 17.12 -1.40 17.01
C ALA A 446 17.54 -0.91 18.40
N GLU A 447 18.25 -1.78 19.13
CA GLU A 447 18.94 -1.45 20.37
C GLU A 447 20.43 -1.81 20.29
N ARG A 448 21.27 -1.06 21.00
CA ARG A 448 22.70 -1.36 21.17
C ARG A 448 23.08 -1.13 22.62
N GLU A 449 23.84 -2.05 23.18
CA GLU A 449 24.48 -1.85 24.46
C GLU A 449 25.86 -1.23 24.26
N PHE A 450 26.14 -0.13 24.96
CA PHE A 450 27.45 0.51 24.96
C PHE A 450 27.76 1.01 26.38
N GLU A 451 28.92 0.64 26.92
CA GLU A 451 29.34 0.99 28.29
C GLU A 451 28.28 0.67 29.38
N GLY A 452 27.61 -0.49 29.24
CA GLY A 452 26.61 -0.99 30.21
C GLY A 452 25.24 -0.30 30.17
N LYS A 453 25.01 0.56 29.16
CA LYS A 453 23.73 1.23 28.93
C LYS A 453 23.13 0.81 27.60
N THR A 454 21.84 0.49 27.61
CA THR A 454 21.06 0.21 26.39
C THR A 454 20.64 1.53 25.73
N TYR A 455 21.03 1.71 24.48
CA TYR A 455 20.61 2.79 23.61
C TYR A 455 19.62 2.27 22.59
N TYR A 456 18.57 3.05 22.35
CA TYR A 456 17.51 2.74 21.40
C TYR A 456 17.65 3.63 20.18
N PHE A 457 17.34 3.11 18.99
CA PHE A 457 17.50 3.81 17.72
C PHE A 457 16.20 3.80 16.92
N CYS A 458 15.88 4.93 16.28
CA CYS A 458 14.68 5.07 15.45
C CYS A 458 14.83 4.35 14.10
N ALA A 459 16.06 4.00 13.70
CA ALA A 459 16.36 3.27 12.47
C ALA A 459 17.61 2.39 12.62
N LEU A 460 17.67 1.30 11.84
CA LEU A 460 18.86 0.45 11.73
C LEU A 460 20.11 1.24 11.32
N SER A 461 19.96 2.22 10.42
CA SER A 461 21.06 3.09 9.98
C SER A 461 21.62 3.96 11.11
N CYS A 462 20.79 4.41 12.06
CA CYS A 462 21.26 5.11 13.26
C CYS A 462 22.01 4.14 14.18
N ALA A 463 21.50 2.92 14.37
CA ALA A 463 22.20 1.91 15.17
C ALA A 463 23.55 1.48 14.56
N GLU A 464 23.65 1.41 13.23
CA GLU A 464 24.89 1.14 12.50
C GLU A 464 25.88 2.30 12.61
N ALA A 465 25.42 3.54 12.42
CA ALA A 465 26.25 4.74 12.60
C ALA A 465 26.75 4.86 14.05
N PHE A 466 25.86 4.63 15.02
CA PHE A 466 26.23 4.59 16.43
C PHE A 466 27.24 3.48 16.72
N ALA A 467 27.04 2.26 16.21
CA ALA A 467 27.99 1.16 16.41
C ALA A 467 29.38 1.45 15.80
N ALA A 468 29.44 2.23 14.72
CA ALA A 468 30.70 2.63 14.10
C ALA A 468 31.49 3.65 14.93
N SER A 469 30.81 4.58 15.61
CA SER A 469 31.45 5.59 16.46
C SER A 469 30.56 6.03 17.64
N PRO A 470 30.34 5.20 18.67
CA PRO A 470 29.35 5.49 19.72
C PRO A 470 29.66 6.78 20.49
N ARG A 471 30.95 6.97 20.81
CA ARG A 471 31.44 8.12 21.60
C ARG A 471 31.20 9.47 20.94
N SER A 472 31.17 9.56 19.60
CA SER A 472 30.93 10.84 18.92
C SER A 472 29.50 11.34 19.08
N TYR A 473 28.54 10.41 19.17
CA TYR A 473 27.12 10.74 19.32
C TYR A 473 26.71 10.98 20.78
N LEU A 474 27.46 10.42 21.72
CA LEU A 474 27.26 10.64 23.16
C LEU A 474 27.94 11.90 23.69
N ALA A 475 28.81 12.53 22.89
CA ALA A 475 29.45 13.79 23.23
C ALA A 475 28.50 15.00 23.07
N SER A 476 27.44 14.90 22.25
CA SER A 476 26.51 16.02 22.06
C SER A 476 25.68 16.23 23.33
N GLY A 477 25.87 17.36 24.00
CA GLY A 477 25.25 17.69 25.28
C GLY A 477 26.15 17.51 26.50
N MET A 478 27.37 16.99 26.34
CA MET A 478 28.35 16.95 27.42
C MET A 478 28.90 18.36 27.65
N ARG A 479 28.78 18.85 28.88
CA ARG A 479 29.27 20.18 29.29
C ARG A 479 30.49 20.02 30.16
N VAL A 480 31.51 20.82 29.87
CA VAL A 480 32.75 20.88 30.64
C VAL A 480 32.89 22.25 31.27
N VAL A 481 33.40 22.28 32.49
CA VAL A 481 33.59 23.52 33.25
C VAL A 481 35.03 23.97 33.06
N ASP A 482 35.21 25.17 32.53
CA ASP A 482 36.52 25.80 32.39
C ASP A 482 37.16 26.00 33.79
N PRO A 483 38.36 25.47 34.06
CA PRO A 483 38.97 25.51 35.40
C PRO A 483 39.45 26.91 35.82
N VAL A 484 39.59 27.85 34.88
CA VAL A 484 40.07 29.22 35.15
C VAL A 484 38.91 30.13 35.51
N CYS A 485 37.83 30.09 34.73
CA CYS A 485 36.70 31.02 34.88
C CYS A 485 35.41 30.38 35.41
N ARG A 486 35.36 29.05 35.53
CA ARG A 486 34.17 28.26 35.89
C ARG A 486 32.99 28.41 34.93
N HIS A 487 33.24 28.89 33.72
CA HIS A 487 32.22 28.94 32.69
C HIS A 487 31.97 27.55 32.15
N GLU A 488 30.70 27.18 32.03
CA GLU A 488 30.28 25.90 31.50
C GLU A 488 30.14 26.01 29.98
N VAL A 489 30.89 25.20 29.23
CA VAL A 489 30.91 25.21 27.76
C VAL A 489 30.58 23.82 27.23
N ALA A 490 29.90 23.75 26.08
CA ALA A 490 29.67 22.47 25.41
C ALA A 490 31.03 21.87 25.01
N LEU A 491 31.24 20.57 25.24
CA LEU A 491 32.51 19.89 24.96
C LEU A 491 32.94 20.06 23.50
N GLU A 492 31.99 20.14 22.57
CA GLU A 492 32.22 20.37 21.14
C GLU A 492 32.65 21.80 20.78
N GLU A 493 32.37 22.77 21.65
CA GLU A 493 32.74 24.19 21.50
C GLU A 493 33.98 24.56 22.33
N ALA A 494 34.45 23.64 23.19
CA ALA A 494 35.55 23.88 24.10
C ALA A 494 36.91 23.79 23.41
N LEU A 495 37.84 24.65 23.80
CA LEU A 495 39.24 24.58 23.39
C LEU A 495 39.96 23.55 24.26
N GLY A 496 40.62 22.55 23.65
CA GLY A 496 41.30 21.47 24.37
C GLY A 496 41.33 20.17 23.57
N PRO A 497 41.70 19.03 24.19
CA PRO A 497 42.17 18.91 25.58
C PRO A 497 43.60 19.42 25.76
N ALA A 498 43.90 19.96 26.95
CA ALA A 498 45.27 20.14 27.44
C ALA A 498 45.46 19.29 28.71
N THR A 499 46.53 18.51 28.76
CA THR A 499 46.77 17.56 29.85
C THR A 499 47.74 18.15 30.89
N TYR A 500 47.34 18.18 32.16
CA TYR A 500 48.20 18.53 33.29
C TYR A 500 48.03 17.49 34.40
N ASP A 501 49.14 16.96 34.93
CA ASP A 501 49.14 15.95 36.01
C ASP A 501 48.23 14.74 35.70
N GLY A 502 48.19 14.31 34.43
CA GLY A 502 47.35 13.21 33.97
C GLY A 502 45.87 13.56 33.74
N VAL A 503 45.43 14.79 34.04
CA VAL A 503 44.04 15.25 33.90
C VAL A 503 43.88 16.08 32.63
N GLU A 504 42.84 15.81 31.84
CA GLU A 504 42.48 16.60 30.65
C GLU A 504 41.59 17.79 31.01
N TYR A 505 42.00 18.99 30.58
CA TYR A 505 41.27 20.24 30.79
C TYR A 505 40.75 20.82 29.47
N TYR A 506 39.59 21.45 29.56
CA TYR A 506 38.87 22.08 28.46
C TYR A 506 38.55 23.55 28.81
N PHE A 507 38.59 24.45 27.83
CA PHE A 507 38.54 25.89 28.05
C PHE A 507 37.47 26.59 27.21
N CYS A 508 36.82 27.60 27.77
CA CYS A 508 35.76 28.35 27.07
C CYS A 508 36.32 29.38 26.07
N ASN A 509 37.59 29.79 26.21
CA ASN A 509 38.24 30.73 25.29
C ASN A 509 39.79 30.63 25.36
N PRO A 510 40.52 31.18 24.36
CA PRO A 510 41.97 31.09 24.31
C PRO A 510 42.68 31.78 25.48
N GLY A 511 42.05 32.79 26.09
CA GLY A 511 42.58 33.48 27.27
C GLY A 511 42.59 32.60 28.51
N CYS A 512 41.55 31.79 28.72
CA CYS A 512 41.48 30.83 29.83
C CYS A 512 42.49 29.70 29.65
N ARG A 513 42.69 29.21 28.42
CA ARG A 513 43.77 28.27 28.10
C ARG A 513 45.16 28.85 28.40
N ALA A 514 45.44 30.06 27.93
CA ALA A 514 46.72 30.72 28.17
C ALA A 514 46.97 30.98 29.68
N ALA A 515 45.90 31.27 30.44
CA ALA A 515 45.99 31.53 31.88
C ALA A 515 46.40 30.28 32.68
N ILE A 516 45.91 29.09 32.32
CA ILE A 516 46.37 27.85 32.96
C ILE A 516 47.75 27.43 32.48
N GLU A 517 48.08 27.63 31.19
CA GLU A 517 49.42 27.37 30.64
C GLU A 517 50.50 28.23 31.33
N ALA A 518 50.15 29.45 31.75
CA ALA A 518 51.05 30.34 32.48
C ALA A 518 51.20 30.01 33.98
N ALA A 519 50.20 29.38 34.60
CA ALA A 519 50.18 29.13 36.05
C ALA A 519 49.30 27.92 36.44
N PRO A 520 49.70 26.69 36.07
CA PRO A 520 48.85 25.50 36.22
C PRO A 520 48.51 25.18 37.68
N ASP A 521 49.46 25.34 38.60
CA ASP A 521 49.29 25.07 40.04
C ASP A 521 48.19 25.92 40.70
N ARG A 522 47.88 27.08 40.12
CA ARG A 522 46.88 28.02 40.65
C ARG A 522 45.45 27.56 40.39
N PHE A 523 45.22 26.77 39.34
CA PHE A 523 43.88 26.39 38.87
C PHE A 523 43.61 24.88 38.96
N ALA A 524 44.65 24.04 38.94
CA ALA A 524 44.53 22.58 38.96
C ALA A 524 43.91 21.99 40.25
N ARG A 525 43.99 22.68 41.40
CA ARG A 525 43.54 22.17 42.71
C ARG A 525 42.03 22.29 43.00
N THR A 526 41.23 22.67 42.01
CA THR A 526 39.76 22.75 42.14
C THR A 526 39.05 21.78 41.19
N ALA A 527 39.77 20.76 40.72
CA ALA A 527 39.25 19.78 39.78
C ALA A 527 38.28 18.82 40.48
N THR A 528 37.09 18.67 39.90
CA THR A 528 36.23 17.54 40.17
C THR A 528 36.90 16.26 39.66
N VAL A 529 36.98 15.23 40.50
CA VAL A 529 37.42 13.88 40.13
C VAL A 529 36.24 13.09 39.59
N VAL A 530 36.48 12.07 38.76
CA VAL A 530 35.40 11.30 38.12
C VAL A 530 35.12 10.04 38.93
N ASP A 531 33.86 9.82 39.31
CA ASP A 531 33.39 8.57 39.91
C ASP A 531 33.66 7.40 38.92
N PRO A 532 34.45 6.38 39.26
CA PRO A 532 34.82 5.30 38.32
C PRO A 532 33.63 4.45 37.84
N VAL A 533 32.52 4.43 38.58
CA VAL A 533 31.37 3.57 38.29
C VAL A 533 30.37 4.27 37.39
N CYS A 534 30.02 5.52 37.70
CA CYS A 534 28.99 6.27 36.98
C CYS A 534 29.53 7.42 36.13
N HIS A 535 30.83 7.71 36.22
CA HIS A 535 31.52 8.80 35.53
C HIS A 535 31.00 10.21 35.86
N MET A 536 30.34 10.36 37.00
CA MET A 536 29.92 11.67 37.51
C MET A 536 31.13 12.45 38.03
N ASN A 537 31.19 13.75 37.74
CA ASN A 537 32.17 14.67 38.31
C ASN A 537 31.84 14.91 39.79
N VAL A 538 32.73 14.45 40.67
CA VAL A 538 32.65 14.56 42.12
C VAL A 538 33.70 15.57 42.60
N GLU A 539 33.29 16.56 43.37
CA GLU A 539 34.25 17.39 44.11
C GLU A 539 34.70 16.58 45.35
N PRO A 540 36.00 16.28 45.55
CA PRO A 540 36.44 15.44 46.67
C PRO A 540 35.91 15.88 48.05
N SER A 541 35.78 17.20 48.26
CA SER A 541 35.23 17.79 49.48
C SER A 541 33.72 17.58 49.69
N ARG A 542 33.01 17.12 48.66
CA ARG A 542 31.55 16.88 48.64
C ARG A 542 31.19 15.46 48.21
N ALA A 543 32.16 14.55 48.14
CA ALA A 543 31.90 13.16 47.81
C ALA A 543 30.91 12.54 48.82
N ALA A 544 29.98 11.73 48.33
CA ALA A 544 29.07 11.01 49.21
C ALA A 544 29.82 9.97 50.05
N THR A 545 30.89 9.37 49.50
CA THR A 545 31.82 8.49 50.20
C THR A 545 33.12 8.32 49.39
N GLU A 546 34.17 7.77 50.00
CA GLU A 546 35.47 7.47 49.37
C GLU A 546 35.90 6.03 49.66
N ARG A 547 36.72 5.43 48.79
CA ARG A 547 37.34 4.11 48.99
C ARG A 547 38.78 4.09 48.51
N GLU A 548 39.60 3.33 49.21
CA GLU A 548 40.99 3.12 48.83
C GLU A 548 41.14 1.78 48.12
N PHE A 549 41.79 1.77 46.96
CA PHE A 549 42.11 0.55 46.22
C PHE A 549 43.49 0.69 45.57
N GLU A 550 44.37 -0.29 45.78
CA GLU A 550 45.77 -0.29 45.31
C GLU A 550 46.59 0.97 45.71
N GLY A 551 46.24 1.60 46.84
CA GLY A 551 46.94 2.77 47.38
C GLY A 551 46.45 4.12 46.85
N GLU A 552 45.41 4.13 46.02
CA GLU A 552 44.77 5.34 45.49
C GLU A 552 43.37 5.54 46.09
N THR A 553 43.00 6.79 46.39
CA THR A 553 41.69 7.15 46.95
C THR A 553 40.71 7.54 45.84
N TYR A 554 39.60 6.81 45.73
CA TYR A 554 38.52 7.05 44.79
C TYR A 554 37.32 7.68 45.49
N TYR A 555 36.71 8.68 44.84
CA TYR A 555 35.58 9.44 45.36
C TYR A 555 34.29 9.12 44.59
N PHE A 556 33.19 8.89 45.32
CA PHE A 556 31.94 8.43 44.74
C PHE A 556 30.79 9.42 44.94
N CYS A 557 29.94 9.55 43.92
CA CYS A 557 28.77 10.43 43.97
C CYS A 557 27.64 9.85 44.84
N ALA A 558 27.65 8.54 45.08
CA ALA A 558 26.67 7.83 45.89
C ALA A 558 27.28 6.58 46.54
N LEU A 559 26.69 6.16 47.67
CA LEU A 559 27.07 4.90 48.34
C LEU A 559 26.92 3.67 47.44
N SER A 560 25.94 3.66 46.54
CA SER A 560 25.72 2.56 45.59
C SER A 560 26.86 2.42 44.58
N CYS A 561 27.48 3.53 44.17
CA CYS A 561 28.66 3.51 43.29
C CYS A 561 29.87 2.93 44.04
N ALA A 562 30.11 3.36 45.27
CA ALA A 562 31.17 2.79 46.10
C ALA A 562 31.00 1.28 46.34
N GLN A 563 29.77 0.82 46.62
CA GLN A 563 29.47 -0.60 46.79
C GLN A 563 29.70 -1.42 45.51
N SER A 564 29.35 -0.87 44.36
CA SER A 564 29.60 -1.52 43.06
C SER A 564 31.09 -1.61 42.76
N PHE A 565 31.83 -0.53 43.05
CA PHE A 565 33.28 -0.51 42.92
C PHE A 565 33.95 -1.55 43.83
N GLU A 566 33.60 -1.62 45.12
CA GLU A 566 34.14 -2.62 46.06
C GLU A 566 33.87 -4.07 45.61
N ALA A 567 32.71 -4.32 44.99
CA ALA A 567 32.34 -5.65 44.54
C ALA A 567 33.20 -6.13 43.36
N SER A 568 33.68 -5.22 42.50
CA SER A 568 34.50 -5.56 41.32
C SER A 568 35.35 -4.38 40.83
N PRO A 569 36.39 -3.95 41.57
CA PRO A 569 37.15 -2.72 41.24
C PRO A 569 37.82 -2.80 39.88
N GLU A 570 38.37 -3.96 39.55
CA GLU A 570 39.07 -4.23 38.29
C GLU A 570 38.19 -4.06 37.03
N THR A 571 36.86 -4.08 37.17
CA THR A 571 35.92 -3.84 36.08
C THR A 571 35.79 -2.35 35.76
N TYR A 572 36.04 -1.47 36.74
CA TYR A 572 35.83 -0.02 36.62
C TYR A 572 37.13 0.76 36.37
N LEU A 573 38.29 0.15 36.61
CA LEU A 573 39.61 0.78 36.44
C LEU A 573 40.18 0.50 35.03
N ARG A 574 40.58 1.56 34.32
CA ARG A 574 41.19 1.42 32.99
C ARG A 574 42.59 0.82 33.11
N PRO A 575 43.15 0.20 32.06
CA PRO A 575 44.52 -0.34 32.10
C PRO A 575 45.60 0.70 32.45
N SER A 576 45.37 1.98 32.18
CA SER A 576 46.25 3.09 32.60
C SER A 576 46.31 3.29 34.11
N ASP A 577 45.23 2.94 34.81
CA ASP A 577 45.06 3.16 36.24
C ASP A 577 45.62 1.97 37.04
N ARG A 578 45.93 0.86 36.36
CA ARG A 578 46.53 -0.38 36.92
C ARG A 578 48.07 -0.38 36.91
N GLY A 579 48.68 0.74 36.51
CA GLY A 579 50.04 0.77 35.97
C GLY A 579 50.95 1.83 36.54
N ALA A 580 50.94 2.06 37.87
CA ALA A 580 51.91 2.92 38.54
C ALA A 580 52.74 2.16 39.60
N SER A 581 53.16 0.92 39.31
CA SER A 581 54.31 0.33 40.02
C SER A 581 54.96 -0.78 39.20
N HIS A 582 55.91 -0.45 38.31
CA HIS A 582 57.05 -1.33 37.96
C HIS A 582 58.06 -0.62 37.03
N SER A 583 58.92 0.22 37.61
CA SER A 583 60.32 0.51 37.20
C SER A 583 60.83 1.59 38.17
N SER A 584 61.91 1.49 38.92
CA SER A 584 63.12 0.66 38.81
C SER A 584 63.98 0.82 40.07
N HIS A 585 64.66 -0.28 40.43
CA HIS A 585 65.91 -0.40 41.19
C HIS A 585 65.99 -0.07 42.69
#